data_AF-A0A8T3TTS4-F1
#
_entry.id   AF-A0A8T3TTS4-F1
#
_cell.length_a   1.000
_cell.length_b   1.000
_cell.length_c   1.000
_cell.angle_alpha   90.00
_cell.angle_beta   90.00
_cell.angle_gamma   90.00
#
_symmetry.space_group_name_H-M   'P 1'
#
loop_
_entity.id
_entity.type
_entity.pdbx_description
1 polymer ?
#
loop_
_entity_poly.entity_id
_entity_poly.type
_entity_poly.pdbx_seq_one_letter_code
_entity_poly.pdbx_strand_id
1 'polypeptide(L)'
;MKINFVAGFGPIIGDADAAHAFWRDGLGIEFDEPAPGYFTNDSLEGVKAFAMWPLAQAAESTFGTPEWPADLPTPQAWMELDVESADAVGAAAAEMEAAG
;
A
#
# COMPACT_ATOMS: atom_id res chain seq x y z
N MET A 1 -18.65 5.67 8.97
CA MET A 1 -17.55 6.62 8.75
C MET A 1 -17.74 7.32 7.41
N LYS A 2 -17.16 8.52 7.22
CA LYS A 2 -17.13 9.18 5.91
C LYS A 2 -15.72 9.05 5.32
N ILE A 3 -15.61 8.40 4.17
CA ILE A 3 -14.37 8.34 3.38
C ILE A 3 -14.28 9.57 2.50
N ASN A 4 -13.14 10.27 2.52
CA ASN A 4 -12.93 11.46 1.69
C ASN A 4 -12.41 11.09 0.30
N PHE A 5 -11.34 10.29 0.23
CA PHE A 5 -10.71 9.84 -1.01
C PHE A 5 -9.72 8.69 -0.73
N VAL A 6 -9.20 8.08 -1.80
CA VAL A 6 -8.07 7.14 -1.72
C VAL A 6 -6.78 7.94 -1.57
N ALA A 7 -6.18 7.87 -0.38
CA ALA A 7 -4.92 8.55 -0.08
C ALA A 7 -3.75 7.83 -0.73
N GLY A 8 -3.76 6.50 -0.69
CA GLY A 8 -2.68 5.69 -1.24
C GLY A 8 -3.20 4.40 -1.84
N PHE A 9 -2.54 3.92 -2.87
CA PHE A 9 -2.84 2.64 -3.51
C PHE A 9 -1.61 2.16 -4.25
N GLY A 10 -1.38 0.85 -4.25
CA GLY A 10 -0.33 0.28 -5.09
C GLY A 10 -0.18 -1.21 -4.92
N PRO A 11 0.70 -1.85 -5.71
CA PRO A 11 0.93 -3.27 -5.64
C PRO A 11 1.71 -3.64 -4.36
N ILE A 12 1.41 -4.82 -3.82
CA ILE A 12 2.29 -5.52 -2.89
C ILE A 12 3.22 -6.41 -3.72
N ILE A 13 4.53 -6.24 -3.57
CA ILE A 13 5.52 -6.90 -4.42
C ILE A 13 6.31 -7.96 -3.64
N GLY A 14 6.38 -9.18 -4.18
CA GLY A 14 7.22 -10.26 -3.64
C GLY A 14 8.57 -10.39 -4.34
N ASP A 15 8.65 -9.94 -5.59
CA ASP A 15 9.85 -9.96 -6.43
C ASP A 15 10.02 -8.55 -7.03
N ALA A 16 11.11 -7.88 -6.64
CA ALA A 16 11.37 -6.51 -7.06
C ALA A 16 11.69 -6.42 -8.55
N ASP A 17 12.48 -7.34 -9.09
CA ASP A 17 12.88 -7.31 -10.50
C ASP A 17 11.67 -7.53 -11.42
N ALA A 18 10.82 -8.51 -11.06
CA ALA A 18 9.58 -8.75 -11.79
C ALA A 18 8.62 -7.56 -11.69
N ALA A 19 8.51 -6.92 -10.53
CA ALA A 19 7.68 -5.74 -10.33
C ALA A 19 8.17 -4.55 -11.17
N HIS A 20 9.48 -4.27 -11.19
CA HIS A 20 10.04 -3.22 -12.02
C HIS A 20 9.83 -3.48 -13.51
N ALA A 21 10.08 -4.70 -13.98
CA ALA A 21 9.86 -5.07 -15.37
C ALA A 21 8.41 -4.84 -15.80
N PHE A 22 7.44 -5.10 -14.92
CA PHE A 22 6.03 -4.89 -15.22
C PHE A 22 5.62 -3.41 -15.11
N TRP A 23 5.77 -2.80 -13.92
CA TRP A 23 5.22 -1.47 -13.62
C TRP A 23 6.02 -0.34 -14.25
N ARG A 24 7.35 -0.42 -14.22
CA ARG A 24 8.22 0.62 -14.77
C ARG A 24 8.43 0.41 -16.27
N ASP A 25 8.97 -0.73 -16.66
CA ASP A 25 9.40 -0.94 -18.05
C ASP A 25 8.21 -1.26 -18.96
N GLY A 26 7.28 -2.09 -18.47
CA GLY A 26 6.10 -2.51 -19.23
C GLY A 26 5.01 -1.44 -19.34
N LEU A 27 4.68 -0.77 -18.22
CA LEU A 27 3.62 0.24 -18.19
C LEU A 27 4.13 1.68 -18.30
N GLY A 28 5.44 1.91 -18.19
CA GLY A 28 6.03 3.25 -18.32
C GLY A 28 5.79 4.15 -17.12
N ILE A 29 5.48 3.61 -15.94
CA ILE A 29 5.30 4.41 -14.73
C ILE A 29 6.68 4.79 -14.19
N GLU A 30 6.94 6.08 -14.06
CA GLU A 30 8.15 6.57 -13.42
C GLU A 30 8.05 6.41 -11.90
N PHE A 31 9.16 6.08 -11.24
CA PHE A 31 9.20 5.95 -9.79
C PHE A 31 10.44 6.66 -9.24
N ASP A 32 10.26 7.30 -8.10
CA ASP A 32 11.32 7.76 -7.21
C ASP A 32 11.65 6.68 -6.18
N GLU A 33 12.89 6.67 -5.66
CA GLU A 33 13.32 5.76 -4.60
C GLU A 33 13.73 6.59 -3.35
N PRO A 34 12.75 7.11 -2.59
CA PRO A 34 13.04 7.92 -1.40
C PRO A 34 13.76 7.15 -0.29
N ALA A 35 13.66 5.81 -0.29
CA ALA A 35 14.41 4.92 0.58
C ALA A 35 14.78 3.62 -0.15
N PRO A 36 15.88 2.94 0.21
CA PRO A 36 16.32 1.73 -0.48
C PRO A 36 15.22 0.67 -0.56
N GLY A 37 14.86 0.27 -1.78
CA GLY A 37 13.83 -0.73 -2.05
C GLY A 37 12.38 -0.25 -1.86
N TYR A 38 12.15 1.04 -1.66
CA TYR A 38 10.83 1.65 -1.58
C TYR A 38 10.64 2.62 -2.74
N PHE A 39 9.74 2.27 -3.67
CA PHE A 39 9.56 2.98 -4.93
C PHE A 39 8.19 3.62 -5.01
N THR A 40 8.14 4.94 -5.22
CA THR A 40 6.91 5.74 -5.14
C THR A 40 6.70 6.61 -6.38
N ASN A 41 5.46 6.99 -6.64
CA ASN A 41 5.03 7.98 -7.61
C ASN A 41 3.84 8.75 -7.02
N ASP A 42 4.06 10.00 -6.65
CA ASP A 42 3.02 10.87 -6.08
C ASP A 42 2.42 11.84 -7.11
N SER A 43 2.76 11.62 -8.39
CA SER A 43 2.31 12.42 -9.54
C SER A 43 1.29 11.70 -10.43
N LEU A 44 1.08 10.40 -10.21
CA LEU A 44 0.13 9.59 -10.96
C LEU A 44 -1.31 10.03 -10.65
N GLU A 45 -2.04 10.49 -11.67
CA GLU A 45 -3.43 10.93 -11.48
C GLU A 45 -4.34 9.78 -11.01
N GLY A 46 -5.29 10.11 -10.11
CA GLY A 46 -6.29 9.19 -9.58
C GLY A 46 -6.04 8.71 -8.15
N VAL A 47 -4.78 8.75 -7.69
CA VAL A 47 -4.39 8.47 -6.30
C VAL A 47 -3.40 9.54 -5.82
N LYS A 48 -3.31 9.80 -4.51
CA LYS A 48 -2.32 10.78 -4.00
C LYS A 48 -0.91 10.18 -3.90
N ALA A 49 -0.81 8.94 -3.45
CA ALA A 49 0.44 8.20 -3.38
C ALA A 49 0.31 6.84 -4.07
N PHE A 50 1.12 6.60 -5.10
CA PHE A 50 1.26 5.28 -5.70
C PHE A 50 2.62 4.69 -5.31
N ALA A 51 2.66 3.46 -4.78
CA ALA A 51 3.94 2.86 -4.40
C ALA A 51 3.95 1.34 -4.56
N MET A 52 5.09 0.81 -4.98
CA MET A 52 5.37 -0.61 -4.91
C MET A 52 5.85 -0.94 -3.51
N TRP A 53 5.01 -1.60 -2.72
CA TRP A 53 5.31 -1.89 -1.32
C TRP A 53 5.77 -3.35 -1.17
N PRO A 54 7.02 -3.61 -0.73
CA PRO A 54 7.49 -4.97 -0.50
C PRO A 54 6.62 -5.77 0.48
N LEU A 55 6.32 -7.04 0.14
CA LEU A 55 5.55 -7.95 0.98
C LEU A 55 6.15 -8.09 2.38
N ALA A 56 7.47 -8.12 2.49
CA ALA A 56 8.16 -8.18 3.78
C ALA A 56 7.90 -6.95 4.65
N GLN A 57 7.83 -5.74 4.06
CA GLN A 57 7.53 -4.53 4.80
C GLN A 57 6.04 -4.43 5.17
N ALA A 58 5.16 -4.92 4.31
CA ALA A 58 3.74 -5.04 4.61
C ALA A 58 3.49 -6.05 5.75
N ALA A 59 4.21 -7.18 5.75
CA ALA A 59 4.20 -8.15 6.85
C ALA A 59 4.70 -7.51 8.15
N GLU A 60 5.83 -6.79 8.11
CA GLU A 60 6.38 -6.10 9.28
C GLU A 60 5.37 -5.10 9.87
N SER A 61 4.70 -4.34 9.00
CA SER A 61 3.72 -3.33 9.41
C SER A 61 2.43 -3.94 9.98
N THR A 62 2.05 -5.13 9.52
CA THR A 62 0.79 -5.80 9.92
C THR A 62 0.97 -6.73 11.12
N PHE A 63 2.10 -7.45 11.17
CA PHE A 63 2.35 -8.55 12.10
C PHE A 63 3.60 -8.36 12.97
N GLY A 64 4.43 -7.35 12.71
CA GLY A 64 5.68 -7.11 13.44
C GLY A 64 6.81 -8.08 13.09
N THR A 65 6.73 -8.73 11.91
CA THR A 65 7.77 -9.61 11.36
C THR A 65 7.83 -9.49 9.84
N PRO A 66 9.00 -9.63 9.17
CA PRO A 66 9.08 -9.59 7.71
C PRO A 66 8.46 -10.81 7.03
N GLU A 67 8.08 -11.87 7.76
CA GLU A 67 7.44 -13.03 7.17
C GLU A 67 5.91 -12.88 7.11
N TRP A 68 5.36 -12.93 5.89
CA TRP A 68 3.91 -13.04 5.72
C TRP A 68 3.43 -14.43 6.18
N PRO A 69 2.41 -14.53 7.05
CA PRO A 69 1.90 -15.81 7.52
C PRO A 69 1.45 -16.72 6.36
N ALA A 70 1.95 -17.95 6.32
CA ALA A 70 1.71 -18.89 5.22
C ALA A 70 0.26 -19.42 5.16
N ASP A 71 -0.49 -19.26 6.24
CA ASP A 71 -1.91 -19.60 6.37
C ASP A 71 -2.86 -18.48 5.89
N LEU A 72 -2.33 -17.29 5.61
CA LEU A 72 -3.08 -16.17 5.06
C LEU A 72 -2.82 -16.00 3.55
N PRO A 73 -3.85 -15.62 2.77
CA PRO A 73 -3.63 -15.24 1.37
C PRO A 73 -2.61 -14.11 1.25
N THR A 74 -1.67 -14.22 0.31
CA THR A 74 -0.73 -13.14 0.01
C THR A 74 -1.45 -11.97 -0.66
N PRO A 75 -1.40 -10.75 -0.10
CA PRO A 75 -2.07 -9.60 -0.68
C PRO A 75 -1.40 -9.22 -2.01
N GLN A 76 -2.19 -8.68 -2.92
CA GLN A 76 -1.71 -8.21 -4.23
C GLN A 76 -1.57 -6.68 -4.29
N ALA A 77 -2.26 -5.97 -3.40
CA ALA A 77 -2.26 -4.53 -3.34
C ALA A 77 -2.51 -4.04 -1.91
N TRP A 78 -2.17 -2.79 -1.67
CA TRP A 78 -2.50 -2.04 -0.47
C TRP A 78 -3.38 -0.84 -0.85
N MET A 79 -4.13 -0.33 0.12
CA MET A 79 -4.98 0.84 -0.05
C MET A 79 -5.09 1.60 1.26
N GLU A 80 -5.00 2.93 1.17
CA GLU A 80 -5.20 3.86 2.27
C GLU A 80 -6.38 4.78 1.94
N LEU A 81 -7.26 4.96 2.93
CA LEU A 81 -8.44 5.80 2.80
C LEU A 81 -8.35 6.96 3.77
N ASP A 82 -8.51 8.18 3.24
CA ASP A 82 -8.55 9.39 4.05
C ASP A 82 -9.91 9.53 4.75
N VAL A 83 -9.86 9.97 6.01
CA VAL A 83 -11.04 10.26 6.83
C VAL A 83 -11.02 11.71 7.29
N GLU A 84 -12.15 12.18 7.81
CA GLU A 84 -12.41 13.60 8.10
C GLU A 84 -11.30 14.33 8.88
N SER A 85 -10.63 13.66 9.82
CA SER A 85 -9.52 14.21 10.59
C SER A 85 -8.65 13.11 11.21
N ALA A 86 -7.46 13.47 11.70
CA ALA A 86 -6.60 12.55 12.43
C ALA A 86 -7.29 11.92 13.66
N ASP A 87 -8.10 12.71 14.40
CA ASP A 87 -8.86 12.22 15.55
C ASP A 87 -9.95 11.19 15.16
N ALA A 88 -10.41 11.23 13.91
CA ALA A 88 -11.44 10.30 13.41
C ALA A 88 -10.89 8.91 13.03
N VAL A 89 -9.56 8.75 12.87
CA VAL A 89 -8.94 7.50 12.40
C VAL A 89 -9.29 6.32 13.31
N GLY A 90 -9.16 6.48 14.62
CA GLY A 90 -9.43 5.39 15.58
C GLY A 90 -10.90 4.94 15.57
N ALA A 91 -11.84 5.89 15.47
CA ALA A 91 -13.26 5.58 15.39
C ALA A 91 -13.62 4.89 14.06
N ALA A 92 -13.03 5.34 12.96
CA ALA A 92 -13.21 4.73 11.64
C ALA A 92 -12.71 3.28 11.63
N ALA A 93 -11.51 3.01 12.18
CA ALA A 93 -10.96 1.66 12.27
C ALA A 93 -11.85 0.72 13.12
N ALA A 94 -12.32 1.19 14.27
CA ALA A 94 -13.24 0.42 15.12
C ALA A 94 -14.58 0.10 14.43
N GLU A 95 -15.10 1.05 13.63
CA GLU A 95 -16.31 0.81 12.83
C GLU A 95 -16.08 -0.23 11.72
N MET A 96 -14.93 -0.20 11.04
CA MET A 96 -14.56 -1.22 10.04
C MET A 96 -14.50 -2.61 10.68
N GLU A 97 -13.78 -2.74 11.78
CA GLU A 97 -13.65 -4.02 12.49
C GLU A 97 -15.00 -4.59 12.93
N ALA A 98 -15.91 -3.72 13.42
CA ALA A 98 -17.25 -4.12 13.79
C ALA A 98 -18.12 -4.56 12.60
N ALA A 99 -17.79 -4.12 11.38
CA ALA A 99 -18.51 -4.46 10.15
C ALA A 99 -17.97 -5.73 9.46
N GLY A 100 -16.77 -6.20 9.82
CA GLY A 100 -16.07 -7.36 9.24
C GLY A 100 -15.07 -7.00 8.16
#